data_AF-A0A3L8BNE0-F1
#
_entry.id   AF-A0A3L8BNE0-F1
#
_cell.length_a   1.000
_cell.length_b   1.000
_cell.length_c   1.000
_cell.angle_alpha   90.00
_cell.angle_beta   90.00
_cell.angle_gamma   90.00
#
_symmetry.space_group_name_H-M   'P 1'
#
loop_
_entity.id
_entity.type
_entity.pdbx_description
1 polymer ?
#
loop_
_entity_poly.entity_id
_entity_poly.type
_entity_poly.pdbx_seq_one_letter_code
_entity_poly.pdbx_strand_id
1 'polypeptide(L)'
;MTVIPFLRKLCATLLSKLKCIPSALWRWIKGIMRSLHILWQSLGPRWLRVMLVLSVALVIGWHQAKIFLAPNLTRETIYEVRYLNEGWTPFQRQSFYYTPQGTELLGIEYQWFINLELPLSDEMLASADNMRGWGFIIDPGQRPDNLNPGNLPVGLGRHLDPKSGKERLDIGCAACHTGELHYQGTALRVDGGQAVQSLSNAKRGE
;
A
#
# COMPACT_ATOMS: atom_id res chain seq x y z
N MET A 1 -37.98 -45.06 42.36
CA MET A 1 -36.53 -45.01 42.65
C MET A 1 -35.72 -45.59 41.48
N THR A 2 -35.51 -44.86 40.37
CA THR A 2 -34.73 -45.40 39.23
C THR A 2 -33.99 -44.37 38.36
N VAL A 3 -34.20 -43.06 38.57
CA VAL A 3 -33.68 -42.01 37.67
C VAL A 3 -32.18 -41.74 37.84
N ILE A 4 -31.66 -41.83 39.07
CA ILE A 4 -30.26 -41.54 39.41
C ILE A 4 -29.24 -42.54 38.79
N PRO A 5 -29.45 -43.88 38.83
CA PRO A 5 -28.50 -44.82 38.21
C PRO A 5 -28.52 -44.78 36.68
N PHE A 6 -29.65 -44.40 36.07
CA PHE A 6 -29.75 -44.24 34.61
C PHE A 6 -28.94 -43.02 34.12
N LEU A 7 -29.08 -41.87 34.79
CA LEU A 7 -28.29 -40.66 34.48
C LEU A 7 -26.78 -40.86 34.68
N ARG A 8 -26.37 -41.60 35.72
CA ARG A 8 -24.95 -41.96 35.94
C ARG A 8 -24.37 -42.85 34.84
N LYS A 9 -25.11 -43.86 34.37
CA LYS A 9 -24.70 -44.71 33.24
C LYS A 9 -24.63 -43.90 31.94
N LEU A 10 -25.59 -43.02 31.68
CA LEU A 10 -25.59 -42.18 30.48
C LEU A 10 -24.37 -41.23 30.48
N CYS A 11 -24.09 -40.58 31.61
CA CYS A 11 -22.95 -39.67 31.76
C CYS A 11 -21.59 -40.39 31.61
N ALA A 12 -21.44 -41.58 32.21
CA ALA A 12 -20.22 -42.39 32.06
C ALA A 12 -19.99 -42.87 30.61
N THR A 13 -21.07 -43.18 29.89
CA THR A 13 -21.00 -43.62 28.48
C THR A 13 -20.72 -42.45 27.53
N LEU A 14 -21.23 -41.26 27.83
CA LEU A 14 -20.88 -40.02 27.12
C LEU A 14 -19.42 -39.62 27.35
N LEU A 15 -18.94 -39.66 28.60
CA LEU A 15 -17.55 -39.38 28.96
C LEU A 15 -16.57 -40.37 28.33
N SER A 16 -16.91 -41.66 28.22
CA SER A 16 -16.06 -42.66 27.56
C SER A 16 -16.02 -42.46 26.03
N LYS A 17 -17.16 -42.13 25.40
CA LYS A 17 -17.20 -41.74 23.98
C LYS A 17 -16.37 -40.48 23.71
N LEU A 18 -16.47 -39.45 24.56
CA LEU A 18 -15.68 -38.22 24.48
C LEU A 18 -14.17 -38.48 24.58
N LYS A 19 -13.74 -39.41 25.44
CA LYS A 19 -12.32 -39.83 25.56
C LYS A 19 -11.79 -40.59 24.34
N CYS A 20 -12.66 -41.19 23.52
CA CYS A 20 -12.24 -41.89 22.30
C CYS A 20 -12.07 -40.95 21.09
N ILE A 21 -12.71 -39.78 21.08
CA ILE A 21 -12.67 -38.79 19.97
C ILE A 21 -11.23 -38.40 19.59
N PRO A 22 -10.30 -38.09 20.52
CA PRO A 22 -8.93 -37.73 20.16
C PRO A 22 -8.17 -38.85 19.46
N SER A 23 -8.35 -40.11 19.89
CA SER A 23 -7.68 -41.26 19.29
C SER A 23 -8.27 -41.66 17.93
N ALA A 24 -9.56 -41.43 17.73
CA ALA A 24 -10.23 -41.61 16.44
C ALA A 24 -9.78 -40.53 15.45
N LEU A 25 -9.75 -39.27 15.87
CA LEU A 25 -9.23 -38.14 15.09
C LEU A 25 -7.77 -38.36 14.70
N TRP A 26 -6.94 -38.82 15.63
CA TRP A 26 -5.53 -39.12 15.36
C TRP A 26 -5.34 -40.24 14.32
N ARG A 27 -6.15 -41.30 14.39
CA ARG A 27 -6.13 -42.39 13.39
C ARG A 27 -6.58 -41.89 12.02
N TRP A 28 -7.59 -41.03 11.97
CA TRP A 28 -8.08 -40.41 10.74
C TRP A 28 -7.03 -39.50 10.10
N ILE A 29 -6.39 -38.62 10.88
CA ILE A 29 -5.28 -37.76 10.43
C ILE A 29 -4.12 -38.60 9.90
N LYS A 30 -3.72 -39.66 10.62
CA LYS A 30 -2.68 -40.59 10.14
C LYS A 30 -3.07 -41.27 8.83
N GLY A 31 -4.33 -41.65 8.67
CA GLY A 31 -4.86 -42.20 7.43
C GLY A 31 -4.70 -41.22 6.27
N ILE A 32 -5.14 -39.98 6.46
CA ILE A 32 -5.00 -38.91 5.47
C ILE A 32 -3.54 -38.65 5.12
N MET A 33 -2.65 -38.52 6.11
CA MET A 33 -1.23 -38.27 5.84
C MET A 33 -0.60 -39.42 5.03
N ARG A 34 -0.98 -40.67 5.31
CA ARG A 34 -0.53 -41.82 4.51
C ARG A 34 -1.06 -41.77 3.09
N SER A 35 -2.35 -41.49 2.91
CA SER A 35 -2.96 -41.35 1.59
C SER A 35 -2.30 -40.22 0.78
N LEU A 36 -2.03 -39.07 1.41
CA LEU A 36 -1.32 -37.95 0.80
C LEU A 36 0.13 -38.32 0.45
N HIS A 37 0.82 -39.11 1.28
CA HIS A 37 2.18 -39.56 0.99
C HIS A 37 2.22 -40.51 -0.20
N ILE A 38 1.27 -41.45 -0.29
CA ILE A 38 1.15 -42.37 -1.43
C ILE A 38 0.81 -41.58 -2.70
N LEU A 39 -0.16 -40.67 -2.63
CA LEU A 39 -0.49 -39.78 -3.73
C LEU A 39 0.72 -38.95 -4.18
N TRP A 40 1.48 -38.39 -3.24
CA TRP A 40 2.72 -37.66 -3.52
C TRP A 40 3.74 -38.55 -4.23
N GLN A 41 3.93 -39.79 -3.79
CA GLN A 41 4.83 -40.74 -4.44
C GLN A 41 4.36 -41.12 -5.85
N SER A 42 3.05 -41.10 -6.12
CA SER A 42 2.47 -41.44 -7.42
C SER A 42 2.66 -40.36 -8.49
N LEU A 43 2.97 -39.11 -8.10
CA LEU A 43 3.16 -37.99 -9.04
C LEU A 43 4.40 -38.11 -9.93
N GLY A 44 5.34 -39.00 -9.61
CA GLY A 44 6.49 -39.30 -10.47
C GLY A 44 7.84 -39.39 -9.75
N PRO A 45 8.96 -39.30 -10.50
CA PRO A 45 10.30 -39.47 -9.95
C PRO A 45 10.65 -38.39 -8.91
N ARG A 46 11.63 -38.67 -8.04
CA ARG A 46 12.02 -37.77 -6.95
C ARG A 46 12.36 -36.34 -7.42
N TRP A 47 13.04 -36.20 -8.56
CA TRP A 47 13.44 -34.89 -9.08
C TRP A 47 12.22 -34.02 -9.45
N LEU A 48 11.17 -34.61 -10.05
CA LEU A 48 9.94 -33.89 -10.42
C LEU A 48 9.23 -33.36 -9.19
N ARG A 49 9.16 -34.18 -8.14
CA ARG A 49 8.55 -33.84 -6.85
C ARG A 49 9.32 -32.72 -6.14
N VAL A 50 10.66 -32.77 -6.15
CA VAL A 50 11.49 -31.69 -5.60
C VAL A 50 11.29 -30.39 -6.39
N MET A 51 11.28 -30.45 -7.72
CA MET A 51 11.00 -29.27 -8.57
C MET A 51 9.63 -28.67 -8.28
N LEU A 52 8.60 -29.49 -8.06
CA LEU A 52 7.26 -29.02 -7.73
C LEU A 52 7.20 -28.35 -6.35
N VAL A 53 7.89 -28.89 -5.34
CA VAL A 53 7.98 -28.23 -4.03
C VAL A 53 8.71 -26.89 -4.14
N LEU A 54 9.83 -26.85 -4.87
CA LEU A 54 10.61 -25.63 -5.05
C LEU A 54 9.83 -24.56 -5.82
N SER A 55 9.09 -24.94 -6.88
CA SER A 55 8.27 -24.00 -7.63
C SER A 55 7.14 -23.43 -6.76
N VAL A 56 6.46 -24.28 -5.99
CA VAL A 56 5.42 -23.83 -5.03
C VAL A 56 6.02 -22.89 -3.99
N ALA A 57 7.18 -23.22 -3.42
CA ALA A 57 7.86 -22.36 -2.45
C ALA A 57 8.24 -21.01 -3.05
N LEU A 58 8.73 -20.99 -4.29
CA LEU A 58 9.07 -19.76 -5.01
C LEU A 58 7.84 -18.89 -5.31
N VAL A 59 6.74 -19.51 -5.74
CA VAL A 59 5.47 -18.79 -5.99
C VAL A 59 4.92 -18.19 -4.69
N ILE A 60 4.92 -18.96 -3.59
CA ILE A 60 4.51 -18.45 -2.28
C ILE A 60 5.44 -17.31 -1.85
N GLY A 61 6.76 -17.50 -1.95
CA GLY A 61 7.74 -16.47 -1.61
C GLY A 61 7.54 -15.18 -2.40
N TRP A 62 7.32 -15.28 -3.71
CA TRP A 62 7.00 -14.14 -4.58
C TRP A 62 5.70 -13.44 -4.18
N HIS A 63 4.63 -14.20 -3.90
CA HIS A 63 3.36 -13.64 -3.46
C HIS A 63 3.47 -12.93 -2.11
N GLN A 64 4.21 -13.51 -1.15
CA GLN A 64 4.45 -12.88 0.15
C GLN A 64 5.33 -11.63 0.01
N ALA A 65 6.34 -11.65 -0.86
CA ALA A 65 7.17 -10.47 -1.15
C ALA A 65 6.33 -9.34 -1.77
N LYS A 66 5.44 -9.65 -2.71
CA LYS A 66 4.49 -8.68 -3.26
C LYS A 66 3.63 -8.03 -2.19
N ILE A 67 3.04 -8.82 -1.29
CA ILE A 67 2.22 -8.30 -0.19
C ILE A 67 3.05 -7.44 0.77
N PHE A 68 4.26 -7.88 1.10
CA PHE A 68 5.14 -7.16 2.02
C PHE A 68 5.61 -5.82 1.46
N LEU A 69 5.90 -5.75 0.16
CA LEU A 69 6.31 -4.53 -0.54
C LEU A 69 5.13 -3.65 -0.94
N ALA A 70 3.90 -4.19 -0.93
CA ALA A 70 2.72 -3.45 -1.30
C ALA A 70 2.52 -2.26 -0.34
N PRO A 71 2.13 -1.11 -0.87
CA PRO A 71 1.90 0.09 -0.09
C PRO A 71 0.73 -0.08 0.91
N ASN A 72 0.96 0.12 2.21
CA ASN A 72 -0.15 0.28 3.17
C ASN A 72 -0.64 1.73 3.14
N LEU A 73 -1.70 1.97 2.37
CA LEU A 73 -2.29 3.30 2.18
C LEU A 73 -3.49 3.49 3.11
N THR A 74 -3.50 4.58 3.87
CA THR A 74 -4.72 5.11 4.45
C THR A 74 -5.61 5.59 3.30
N ARG A 75 -6.76 4.93 3.11
CA ARG A 75 -7.71 5.34 2.09
C ARG A 75 -8.54 6.49 2.62
N GLU A 76 -8.32 7.66 2.05
CA GLU A 76 -9.12 8.85 2.32
C GLU A 76 -9.79 9.34 1.05
N THR A 77 -11.07 9.68 1.16
CA THR A 77 -11.86 10.23 0.06
C THR A 77 -12.15 11.69 0.34
N ILE A 78 -11.52 12.58 -0.43
CA ILE A 78 -11.77 14.02 -0.40
C ILE A 78 -12.84 14.32 -1.45
N TYR A 79 -14.02 14.76 -0.99
CA TYR A 79 -15.14 15.16 -1.86
C TYR A 79 -15.08 16.64 -2.21
N GLU A 80 -14.47 17.44 -1.33
CA GLU A 80 -14.48 18.88 -1.43
C GLU A 80 -13.21 19.50 -0.86
N VAL A 81 -12.64 20.47 -1.57
CA VAL A 81 -11.53 21.30 -1.10
C VAL A 81 -12.07 22.70 -0.75
N ARG A 82 -11.80 23.16 0.46
CA ARG A 82 -12.11 24.50 0.95
C ARG A 82 -10.82 25.24 1.20
N TYR A 83 -10.62 26.36 0.51
CA TYR A 83 -9.44 27.20 0.72
C TYR A 83 -9.72 28.21 1.83
N LEU A 84 -8.78 28.36 2.76
CA LEU A 84 -8.86 29.41 3.78
C LEU A 84 -8.59 30.80 3.18
N ASN A 85 -7.78 30.86 2.12
CA ASN A 85 -7.52 32.09 1.36
C ASN A 85 -8.33 32.10 0.06
N GLU A 86 -9.41 32.87 0.03
CA GLU A 86 -10.29 33.01 -1.15
C GLU A 86 -9.77 34.01 -2.19
N GLY A 87 -8.70 34.75 -1.91
CA GLY A 87 -8.24 35.87 -2.74
C GLY A 87 -7.53 35.49 -4.05
N TRP A 88 -7.25 34.21 -4.29
CA TRP A 88 -6.52 33.75 -5.47
C TRP A 88 -7.43 33.10 -6.51
N THR A 89 -7.26 33.54 -7.76
CA THR A 89 -7.81 32.84 -8.92
C THR A 89 -7.21 31.43 -9.06
N PRO A 90 -7.90 30.49 -9.74
CA PRO A 90 -7.36 29.16 -9.99
C PRO A 90 -5.97 29.19 -10.65
N PHE A 91 -5.75 30.10 -11.61
CA PHE A 91 -4.46 30.23 -12.28
C PHE A 91 -3.34 30.72 -11.36
N GLN A 92 -3.61 31.71 -10.49
CA GLN A 92 -2.62 32.18 -9.52
C GLN A 92 -2.23 31.08 -8.54
N ARG A 93 -3.21 30.28 -8.10
CA ARG A 93 -2.97 29.14 -7.22
C ARG A 93 -2.14 28.05 -7.92
N GLN A 94 -2.51 27.68 -9.14
CA GLN A 94 -1.74 26.72 -9.93
C GLN A 94 -0.31 27.19 -10.18
N SER A 95 -0.14 28.49 -10.44
CA SER A 95 1.18 29.10 -10.57
C SER A 95 1.96 28.98 -9.27
N PHE A 96 1.36 29.30 -8.12
CA PHE A 96 2.01 29.14 -6.81
C PHE A 96 2.43 27.68 -6.56
N TYR A 97 1.57 26.72 -6.91
CA TYR A 97 1.84 25.29 -6.70
C TYR A 97 3.00 24.74 -7.53
N TYR A 98 3.18 25.23 -8.76
CA TYR A 98 4.07 24.59 -9.73
C TYR A 98 5.15 25.52 -10.30
N THR A 99 5.32 26.73 -9.74
CA THR A 99 6.43 27.61 -10.12
C THR A 99 7.75 26.97 -9.68
N PRO A 100 8.65 26.62 -10.62
CA PRO A 100 9.92 25.98 -10.28
C PRO A 100 10.83 26.93 -9.50
N GLN A 101 11.59 26.40 -8.54
CA GLN A 101 12.52 27.19 -7.71
C GLN A 101 13.99 26.89 -8.00
N GLY A 102 14.27 25.96 -8.91
CA GLY A 102 15.64 25.49 -9.18
C GLY A 102 16.19 24.65 -8.03
N THR A 103 15.33 24.13 -7.16
CA THR A 103 15.73 23.20 -6.11
C THR A 103 15.73 21.79 -6.69
N GLU A 104 16.67 20.94 -6.28
CA GLU A 104 16.73 19.57 -6.74
C GLU A 104 16.41 18.61 -5.60
N LEU A 105 15.43 17.71 -5.80
CA LEU A 105 15.26 16.59 -4.88
C LEU A 105 16.31 15.51 -5.19
N LEU A 106 17.41 15.50 -4.43
CA LEU A 106 18.48 14.50 -4.52
C LEU A 106 19.07 14.32 -5.94
N GLY A 107 18.97 15.34 -6.80
CA GLY A 107 19.42 15.27 -8.18
C GLY A 107 18.61 14.31 -9.07
N ILE A 108 17.40 13.92 -8.67
CA ILE A 108 16.54 13.00 -9.43
C ILE A 108 16.13 13.66 -10.76
N GLU A 109 16.28 12.92 -11.86
CA GLU A 109 15.77 13.35 -13.16
C GLU A 109 14.24 13.23 -13.19
N TYR A 110 13.57 14.27 -13.68
CA TYR A 110 12.12 14.37 -13.66
C TYR A 110 11.45 13.18 -14.37
N GLN A 111 11.98 12.80 -15.54
CA GLN A 111 11.47 11.69 -16.34
C GLN A 111 11.60 10.35 -15.63
N TRP A 112 12.62 10.17 -14.78
CA TRP A 112 12.75 8.94 -14.01
C TRP A 112 11.67 8.85 -12.94
N PHE A 113 11.43 9.96 -12.22
CA PHE A 113 10.45 9.97 -11.15
C PHE A 113 9.02 9.67 -11.62
N ILE A 114 8.58 10.32 -12.71
CA ILE A 114 7.19 10.15 -13.20
C ILE A 114 6.92 8.78 -13.85
N ASN A 115 7.98 8.05 -14.25
CA ASN A 115 7.89 6.73 -14.86
C ASN A 115 8.37 5.60 -13.93
N LEU A 116 8.64 5.90 -12.65
CA LEU A 116 9.11 4.90 -11.70
C LEU A 116 7.93 4.09 -11.16
N GLU A 117 7.98 2.78 -11.27
CA GLU A 117 6.99 1.84 -10.73
C GLU A 117 7.28 1.47 -9.27
N LEU A 118 6.23 1.10 -8.54
CA LEU A 118 6.33 0.49 -7.23
C LEU A 118 6.94 -0.93 -7.33
N PRO A 119 7.68 -1.40 -6.31
CA PRO A 119 8.30 -2.72 -6.35
C PRO A 119 7.28 -3.84 -6.60
N LEU A 120 7.56 -4.68 -7.61
CA LEU A 120 6.73 -5.83 -7.99
C LEU A 120 5.28 -5.47 -8.40
N SER A 121 5.05 -4.23 -8.87
CA SER A 121 3.77 -3.70 -9.33
C SER A 121 3.98 -2.87 -10.60
N ASP A 122 2.95 -2.73 -11.43
CA ASP A 122 2.94 -1.82 -12.58
C ASP A 122 2.39 -0.42 -12.20
N GLU A 123 2.05 -0.21 -10.92
CA GLU A 123 1.59 1.07 -10.40
C GLU A 123 2.75 2.05 -10.25
N MET A 124 2.59 3.28 -10.75
CA MET A 124 3.61 4.33 -10.61
C MET A 124 3.78 4.77 -9.17
N LEU A 125 5.03 5.03 -8.76
CA LEU A 125 5.38 5.70 -7.50
C LEU A 125 4.70 7.07 -7.42
N ALA A 126 4.64 7.82 -8.52
CA ALA A 126 3.97 9.11 -8.58
C ALA A 126 2.44 9.02 -8.72
N SER A 127 1.82 7.83 -8.54
CA SER A 127 0.35 7.70 -8.56
C SER A 127 -0.28 8.59 -7.48
N ALA A 128 -1.47 9.13 -7.77
CA ALA A 128 -2.12 10.04 -6.86
C ALA A 128 -2.41 9.40 -5.48
N ASP A 129 -2.82 8.14 -5.48
CA ASP A 129 -3.11 7.40 -4.26
C ASP A 129 -1.83 7.07 -3.48
N ASN A 130 -0.74 6.70 -4.17
CA ASN A 130 0.53 6.45 -3.51
C ASN A 130 1.05 7.74 -2.85
N MET A 131 1.12 8.84 -3.59
CA MET A 131 1.61 10.12 -3.11
C MET A 131 0.79 10.68 -1.94
N ARG A 132 -0.55 10.58 -1.99
CA ARG A 132 -1.41 10.93 -0.84
C ARG A 132 -1.07 10.12 0.41
N GLY A 133 -0.79 8.82 0.27
CA GLY A 133 -0.38 7.98 1.39
C GLY A 133 1.00 8.30 1.98
N TRP A 134 1.79 9.14 1.30
CA TRP A 134 3.03 9.74 1.82
C TRP A 134 2.80 11.14 2.40
N GLY A 135 1.54 11.59 2.52
CA GLY A 135 1.17 12.90 3.05
C GLY A 135 1.22 14.03 2.03
N PHE A 136 1.46 13.73 0.74
CA PHE A 136 1.46 14.75 -0.29
C PHE A 136 0.06 15.19 -0.70
N ILE A 137 -0.08 16.49 -0.96
CA ILE A 137 -1.34 17.12 -1.33
C ILE A 137 -1.55 17.00 -2.85
N ILE A 138 -2.64 16.34 -3.26
CA ILE A 138 -3.06 16.23 -4.67
C ILE A 138 -4.54 16.55 -4.77
N ASP A 139 -4.88 17.44 -5.71
CA ASP A 139 -6.26 17.84 -5.93
C ASP A 139 -7.17 16.67 -6.33
N PRO A 140 -8.42 16.62 -5.83
CA PRO A 140 -9.39 15.64 -6.29
C PRO A 140 -9.61 15.76 -7.80
N GLY A 141 -9.38 14.68 -8.54
CA GLY A 141 -9.52 14.65 -9.99
C GLY A 141 -8.45 15.44 -10.76
N GLN A 142 -7.32 15.79 -10.13
CA GLN A 142 -6.18 16.45 -10.79
C GLN A 142 -5.76 15.70 -12.06
N ARG A 143 -5.49 16.46 -13.13
CA ARG A 143 -5.02 15.97 -14.42
C ARG A 143 -3.78 16.75 -14.83
N PRO A 144 -2.90 16.16 -15.67
CA PRO A 144 -1.80 16.88 -16.29
C PRO A 144 -2.26 18.17 -16.98
N ASP A 145 -1.49 19.23 -16.81
CA ASP A 145 -1.63 20.49 -17.53
C ASP A 145 -0.26 21.07 -17.92
N ASN A 146 -0.23 22.29 -18.47
CA ASN A 146 1.01 22.93 -18.92
C ASN A 146 1.99 23.26 -17.77
N LEU A 147 1.49 23.53 -16.57
CA LEU A 147 2.29 23.84 -15.38
C LEU A 147 2.69 22.58 -14.62
N ASN A 148 1.84 21.54 -14.65
CA ASN A 148 2.05 20.26 -14.03
C ASN A 148 1.81 19.09 -15.01
N PRO A 149 2.69 18.88 -16.00
CA PRO A 149 2.51 17.85 -17.02
C PRO A 149 2.68 16.42 -16.48
N GLY A 150 3.27 16.27 -15.29
CA GLY A 150 3.49 14.97 -14.63
C GLY A 150 2.40 14.59 -13.63
N ASN A 151 1.35 15.42 -13.50
CA ASN A 151 0.30 15.26 -12.50
C ASN A 151 0.83 15.11 -11.06
N LEU A 152 1.89 15.85 -10.74
CA LEU A 152 2.58 15.80 -9.46
C LEU A 152 1.80 16.50 -8.33
N PRO A 153 2.09 16.16 -7.06
CA PRO A 153 1.56 16.88 -5.92
C PRO A 153 1.90 18.37 -5.87
N VAL A 154 1.13 19.11 -5.08
CA VAL A 154 1.36 20.52 -4.78
C VAL A 154 2.81 20.74 -4.33
N GLY A 155 3.51 21.63 -5.05
CA GLY A 155 4.89 21.96 -4.77
C GLY A 155 5.94 21.03 -5.38
N LEU A 156 5.56 19.96 -6.05
CA LEU A 156 6.49 19.15 -6.85
C LEU A 156 6.35 19.51 -8.33
N GLY A 157 7.47 19.73 -8.99
CA GLY A 157 7.50 20.18 -10.38
C GLY A 157 8.78 19.79 -11.11
N ARG A 158 9.18 20.61 -12.07
CA ARG A 158 10.39 20.40 -12.86
C ARG A 158 11.07 21.70 -13.21
N HIS A 159 12.40 21.68 -13.30
CA HIS A 159 13.18 22.77 -13.88
C HIS A 159 14.28 22.22 -14.79
N LEU A 160 14.77 23.04 -15.70
CA LEU A 160 15.98 22.76 -16.45
C LEU A 160 17.19 23.22 -15.64
N ASP A 161 18.04 22.29 -15.23
CA ASP A 161 19.30 22.63 -14.59
C ASP A 161 20.20 23.37 -15.60
N PRO A 162 20.58 24.63 -15.36
CA PRO A 162 21.38 25.41 -16.30
C PRO A 162 22.79 24.85 -16.51
N LYS A 163 23.29 24.00 -15.59
CA LYS A 163 24.63 23.40 -15.70
C LYS A 163 24.62 22.15 -16.56
N SER A 164 23.68 21.22 -16.32
CA SER A 164 23.61 19.96 -17.06
C SER A 164 22.68 19.97 -18.26
N GLY A 165 21.78 20.96 -18.36
CA GLY A 165 20.72 21.00 -19.37
C GLY A 165 19.63 19.94 -19.19
N LYS A 166 19.65 19.21 -18.07
CA LYS A 166 18.70 18.13 -17.77
C LYS A 166 17.48 18.66 -17.03
N GLU A 167 16.34 18.02 -17.25
CA GLU A 167 15.11 18.29 -16.51
C GLU A 167 15.15 17.56 -15.16
N ARG A 168 15.20 18.32 -14.07
CA ARG A 168 15.30 17.83 -12.68
C ARG A 168 13.97 17.93 -11.97
N LEU A 169 13.73 17.01 -11.04
CA LEU A 169 12.59 17.06 -10.14
C LEU A 169 12.78 18.22 -9.15
N ASP A 170 11.84 19.16 -9.19
CA ASP A 170 11.88 20.40 -8.40
C ASP A 170 10.98 20.31 -7.16
N ILE A 171 11.42 20.91 -6.06
CA ILE A 171 10.62 21.16 -4.86
C ILE A 171 10.39 22.66 -4.73
N GLY A 172 9.20 23.09 -5.14
CA GLY A 172 8.77 24.47 -5.05
C GLY A 172 8.35 24.87 -3.63
N CYS A 173 8.19 26.18 -3.43
CA CYS A 173 7.78 26.76 -2.14
C CYS A 173 6.49 26.14 -1.61
N ALA A 174 5.53 25.84 -2.49
CA ALA A 174 4.24 25.27 -2.11
C ALA A 174 4.35 23.90 -1.43
N ALA A 175 5.45 23.16 -1.59
CA ALA A 175 5.64 21.89 -0.89
C ALA A 175 5.82 22.10 0.62
N CYS A 176 6.47 23.19 1.03
CA CYS A 176 6.65 23.52 2.44
C CYS A 176 5.61 24.53 2.94
N HIS A 177 5.00 25.28 2.02
CA HIS A 177 4.08 26.38 2.31
C HIS A 177 2.63 26.12 1.89
N THR A 178 2.20 24.86 1.87
CA THR A 178 0.79 24.50 1.71
C THR A 178 0.44 23.43 2.71
N GLY A 179 -0.50 23.73 3.61
CA GLY A 179 -1.04 22.78 4.58
C GLY A 179 -2.46 22.37 4.20
N GLU A 180 -2.82 21.13 4.49
CA GLU A 180 -4.17 20.62 4.29
C GLU A 180 -4.60 19.79 5.50
N LEU A 181 -5.82 20.03 5.99
CA LEU A 181 -6.45 19.27 7.06
C LEU A 181 -7.70 18.61 6.53
N HIS A 182 -7.81 17.30 6.72
CA HIS A 182 -8.98 16.56 6.29
C HIS A 182 -9.94 16.29 7.45
N TYR A 183 -11.22 16.58 7.23
CA TYR A 183 -12.28 16.30 8.18
C TYR A 183 -13.57 15.92 7.45
N GLN A 184 -14.10 14.71 7.72
CA GLN A 184 -15.34 14.21 7.15
C GLN A 184 -15.43 14.33 5.61
N GLY A 185 -14.30 14.07 4.92
CA GLY A 185 -14.21 14.16 3.46
C GLY A 185 -14.13 15.58 2.89
N THR A 186 -14.00 16.59 3.75
CA THR A 186 -13.66 17.96 3.37
C THR A 186 -12.20 18.23 3.67
N ALA A 187 -11.46 18.73 2.69
CA ALA A 187 -10.08 19.16 2.85
C ALA A 187 -10.04 20.69 3.02
N LEU A 188 -9.69 21.16 4.22
CA LEU A 188 -9.40 22.56 4.48
C LEU A 188 -7.95 22.85 4.13
N ARG A 189 -7.71 23.63 3.07
CA ARG A 189 -6.38 23.95 2.59
C ARG A 189 -5.97 25.39 2.90
N VAL A 190 -4.72 25.54 3.33
CA VAL A 190 -4.09 26.82 3.66
C VAL A 190 -2.87 27.03 2.78
N ASP A 191 -3.08 27.75 1.67
CA ASP A 191 -1.99 28.20 0.80
C ASP A 191 -1.18 29.30 1.50
N GLY A 192 0.14 29.17 1.55
CA GLY A 192 1.04 30.01 2.35
C GLY A 192 1.16 29.59 3.83
N GLY A 193 0.43 28.56 4.26
CA GLY A 193 0.49 27.99 5.61
C GLY A 193 1.68 27.06 5.84
N GLN A 194 1.78 26.45 7.02
CA GLN A 194 2.77 25.40 7.27
C GLN A 194 2.30 24.09 6.63
N ALA A 195 3.16 23.44 5.85
CA ALA A 195 2.90 22.09 5.38
C ALA A 195 3.04 21.07 6.53
N VAL A 196 2.19 20.04 6.51
CA VAL A 196 2.25 18.91 7.45
C VAL A 196 3.14 17.77 6.93
N GLN A 197 3.53 17.82 5.66
CA GLN A 197 4.40 16.82 5.05
C GLN A 197 5.87 17.03 5.43
N SER A 198 6.56 15.96 5.83
CA SER A 198 8.01 15.95 6.06
C SER A 198 8.72 15.31 4.88
N LEU A 199 9.48 16.10 4.11
CA LEU A 199 10.27 15.58 2.98
C LEU A 199 11.51 14.80 3.44
N SER A 200 12.11 15.19 4.56
CA SER A 200 13.35 14.58 5.07
C SER A 200 13.12 13.31 5.88
N ASN A 201 11.89 13.12 6.39
CA ASN A 201 11.50 11.95 7.18
C ASN A 201 10.10 11.48 6.76
N ALA A 202 9.87 11.39 5.45
CA ALA A 202 8.61 10.94 4.90
C ALA A 202 8.32 9.52 5.41
N LYS A 203 7.26 9.39 6.20
CA LYS A 203 6.74 8.10 6.66
C LYS A 203 5.36 7.89 6.09
N ARG A 204 5.08 6.65 5.76
CA ARG A 204 3.86 6.24 5.08
C ARG A 204 2.72 6.11 6.09
N GLY A 205 1.57 6.71 5.79
CA GLY A 205 0.35 6.56 6.60
C GLY A 205 0.36 7.32 7.93
N GLU A 206 1.17 8.37 8.04
CA GLU A 206 1.06 9.39 9.10
C GLU A 206 0.12 10.53 8.64
#